data_AF-A0A6V7NQJ0-F1
#
_entry.id   AF-A0A6V7NQJ0-F1
#
_cell.length_a   1.000
_cell.length_b   1.000
_cell.length_c   1.000
_cell.angle_alpha   90.00
_cell.angle_beta   90.00
_cell.angle_gamma   90.00
#
_symmetry.space_group_name_H-M   'P 1'
#
loop_
_entity.id
_entity.type
_entity.pdbx_description
1 polymer ?
#
loop_
_entity_poly.entity_id
_entity_poly.type
_entity_poly.pdbx_seq_one_letter_code
_entity_poly.pdbx_strand_id
1 'polypeptide(L)'
;MLAGLRQYGNFLLPARADMNDVLAALAREAGWLVEPDGTTYRPQSSSSAPPPPPPPPPPPLAAPQLAPFPVRSIESPVSANSLKNCSMKASLDSQASLLRIDESLSPASLDSVVVAERDIKSEKYGNASPLNSSVCVEADQLMRVPAEHEGDFAGTSYIPVYATLPSGIINNYCRLVDPEALRQELRHLKSLNVDGVVVECWWGIVEGWSPHKYEWSGYRDLFNIIREFKLKVQVVMAFHEYGGNGSGDMPISLPKWVLEIGKDNQDIFFTDREGRRNTECLSWGIDKERVLKGRTGIEVCFDFMRSFRTEFDNLFEDGLIAAVEIGLGASGELRYPSHPERMGWRYPGIGEFQCYDKYMQQNLRRAAKLRGHSFWARGPDNAGYYNSRPHETGFFCERGDYDSYYGRFFLHWYSQTLTDHADQVLSLANLAFEGTQIVVKIPSIDWWYKTPSHAAELTAGFYNPTNQDGYSPVFDMLKKHFVTMKFVCCIPQASAPENEEALADPEGLTWQVLNAAWDRGLAVAAHSMLPCHDREYSIRILETAKPRNDPDRRHLSFFTYHQLSPVFVQREICFPELDYFIRSMHGEATNYVQD
;
A
#
# COMPACT_ATOMS: atom_id res chain seq x y z
N MET A 1 14.05 -36.24 -3.00
CA MET A 1 14.44 -35.59 -1.72
C MET A 1 15.45 -36.46 -0.95
N LEU A 2 15.04 -37.50 -0.22
CA LEU A 2 15.93 -38.32 0.64
C LEU A 2 17.22 -38.86 -0.01
N ALA A 3 17.20 -39.25 -1.27
CA ALA A 3 18.40 -39.72 -1.98
C ALA A 3 19.53 -38.67 -2.03
N GLY A 4 19.20 -37.37 -2.11
CA GLY A 4 20.20 -36.30 -2.06
C GLY A 4 20.83 -36.13 -0.68
N LEU A 5 20.04 -36.25 0.40
CA LEU A 5 20.56 -36.15 1.78
C LEU A 5 21.58 -37.26 2.10
N ARG A 6 21.39 -38.46 1.53
CA ARG A 6 22.35 -39.57 1.62
C ARG A 6 23.65 -39.35 0.85
N GLN A 7 23.70 -38.37 -0.05
CA GLN A 7 24.80 -38.15 -1.00
C GLN A 7 25.52 -36.82 -0.80
N TYR A 8 24.90 -35.86 -0.10
CA TYR A 8 25.42 -34.51 0.12
C TYR A 8 25.43 -34.05 1.59
N GLY A 9 24.85 -34.82 2.52
CA GLY A 9 24.98 -34.58 3.97
C GLY A 9 26.08 -35.47 4.57
N ASN A 10 26.89 -34.93 5.49
CA ASN A 10 28.00 -35.64 6.14
C ASN A 10 27.54 -36.63 7.24
N PHE A 11 26.41 -37.31 7.03
CA PHE A 11 25.82 -38.25 7.98
C PHE A 11 26.52 -39.61 7.94
N LEU A 12 26.94 -40.11 9.11
CA LEU A 12 27.50 -41.45 9.27
C LEU A 12 26.40 -42.52 9.21
N LEU A 13 25.86 -42.75 8.01
CA LEU A 13 24.79 -43.70 7.73
C LEU A 13 25.33 -45.02 7.14
N PRO A 14 24.81 -46.18 7.54
CA PRO A 14 25.12 -47.46 6.89
C PRO A 14 24.76 -47.46 5.39
N ALA A 15 25.53 -48.21 4.58
CA ALA A 15 25.30 -48.33 3.14
C ALA A 15 23.96 -48.98 2.73
N ARG A 16 23.17 -49.47 3.70
CA ARG A 16 21.80 -49.99 3.53
C ARG A 16 20.79 -49.32 4.46
N ALA A 17 21.10 -48.10 4.95
CA ALA A 17 20.20 -47.33 5.80
C ALA A 17 18.78 -47.22 5.20
N ASP A 18 17.76 -47.23 6.05
CA ASP A 18 16.35 -47.08 5.67
C ASP A 18 15.89 -45.61 5.74
N MET A 19 14.59 -45.34 5.94
CA MET A 19 14.08 -43.97 6.13
C MET A 19 14.18 -43.52 7.60
N ASN A 20 14.06 -44.44 8.55
CA ASN A 20 14.14 -44.19 9.99
C ASN A 20 15.57 -43.85 10.40
N ASP A 21 16.57 -44.56 9.85
CA ASP A 21 18.00 -44.24 10.04
C ASP A 21 18.33 -42.78 9.68
N VAL A 22 17.78 -42.28 8.57
CA VAL A 22 17.98 -40.90 8.11
C VAL A 22 17.30 -39.90 9.03
N LEU A 23 16.07 -40.18 9.47
CA LEU A 23 15.35 -39.34 10.43
C LEU A 23 16.07 -39.30 11.79
N ALA A 24 16.58 -40.46 12.26
CA ALA A 24 17.35 -40.57 13.49
C ALA A 24 18.71 -39.87 13.41
N ALA A 25 19.33 -39.75 12.23
CA ALA A 25 20.53 -38.94 12.03
C ALA A 25 20.22 -37.43 12.09
N LEU A 26 19.18 -36.97 11.38
CA LEU A 26 18.74 -35.57 11.38
C LEU A 26 18.28 -35.09 12.77
N ALA A 27 17.55 -35.92 13.51
CA ALA A 27 17.12 -35.60 14.87
C ALA A 27 18.32 -35.42 15.82
N ARG A 28 19.35 -36.27 15.70
CA ARG A 28 20.60 -36.14 16.49
C ARG A 28 21.41 -34.90 16.12
N GLU A 29 21.48 -34.53 14.85
CA GLU A 29 22.08 -33.26 14.41
C GLU A 29 21.32 -32.05 14.98
N ALA A 30 19.98 -32.12 15.04
CA ALA A 30 19.12 -31.11 15.65
C ALA A 30 19.09 -31.11 17.19
N GLY A 31 20.01 -31.85 17.85
CA GLY A 31 20.17 -31.87 19.30
C GLY A 31 19.14 -32.71 20.07
N TRP A 32 18.54 -33.72 19.44
CA TRP A 32 17.65 -34.69 20.10
C TRP A 32 18.39 -36.00 20.40
N LEU A 33 18.03 -36.65 21.50
CA LEU A 33 18.35 -38.05 21.73
C LEU A 33 17.33 -38.92 20.98
N VAL A 34 17.84 -39.98 20.36
CA VAL A 34 17.04 -41.00 19.65
C VAL A 34 17.52 -42.37 20.15
N GLU A 35 16.63 -43.14 20.73
CA GLU A 35 16.91 -44.48 21.26
C GLU A 35 16.78 -45.56 20.17
N PRO A 36 17.33 -46.78 20.38
CA PRO A 36 17.37 -47.83 19.35
C PRO A 36 15.99 -48.37 18.90
N ASP A 37 14.92 -48.04 19.60
CA ASP A 37 13.53 -48.35 19.26
C ASP A 37 12.84 -47.26 18.42
N GLY A 38 13.50 -46.11 18.23
CA GLY A 38 12.98 -44.92 17.56
C GLY A 38 12.44 -43.83 18.50
N THR A 39 12.38 -44.08 19.82
CA THR A 39 11.91 -43.10 20.81
C THR A 39 12.82 -41.86 20.79
N THR A 40 12.23 -40.69 20.56
CA THR A 40 12.97 -39.44 20.30
C THR A 40 12.58 -38.34 21.27
N TYR A 41 13.54 -37.76 22.00
CA TYR A 41 13.30 -36.73 23.00
C TYR A 41 14.44 -35.71 23.10
N ARG A 42 14.12 -34.48 23.50
CA ARG A 42 15.12 -33.43 23.79
C ARG A 42 15.46 -33.47 25.29
N PRO A 43 16.74 -33.56 25.67
CA PRO A 43 17.12 -33.52 27.09
C PRO A 43 16.75 -32.16 27.70
N GLN A 44 16.05 -32.18 28.84
CA GLN A 44 15.72 -30.97 29.60
C GLN A 44 16.95 -30.43 30.32
N SER A 45 17.35 -29.19 30.02
CA SER A 45 18.42 -28.50 30.72
C SER A 45 17.97 -27.98 32.08
N SER A 46 18.09 -28.80 33.13
CA SER A 46 17.87 -28.38 34.52
C SER A 46 18.86 -27.29 34.93
N SER A 47 18.37 -26.10 35.28
CA SER A 47 19.19 -24.92 35.56
C SER A 47 19.71 -24.86 37.01
N SER A 48 21.03 -24.99 37.21
CA SER A 48 21.67 -24.68 38.50
C SER A 48 23.15 -24.33 38.35
N ALA A 49 23.45 -23.09 37.93
CA ALA A 49 24.79 -22.48 38.02
C ALA A 49 24.65 -20.97 38.28
N PRO A 50 25.52 -20.37 39.13
CA PRO A 50 25.46 -18.93 39.43
C PRO A 50 25.99 -18.06 38.26
N PRO A 51 25.57 -16.79 38.17
CA PRO A 51 26.01 -15.89 37.10
C PRO A 51 27.50 -15.50 37.21
N PRO A 52 28.18 -15.24 36.08
CA PRO A 52 29.55 -14.72 36.07
C PRO A 52 29.61 -13.24 36.51
N PRO A 53 30.76 -12.77 37.02
CA PRO A 53 30.94 -11.36 37.40
C PRO A 53 31.02 -10.42 36.18
N PRO A 54 30.69 -9.14 36.33
CA PRO A 54 30.76 -8.15 35.25
C PRO A 54 32.22 -7.81 34.84
N PRO A 55 32.45 -7.40 33.59
CA PRO A 55 33.78 -7.01 33.10
C PRO A 55 34.25 -5.66 33.66
N PRO A 56 35.59 -5.43 33.74
CA PRO A 56 36.15 -4.15 34.19
C PRO A 56 36.01 -3.04 33.14
N PRO A 57 36.05 -1.75 33.54
CA PRO A 57 35.97 -0.61 32.64
C PRO A 57 37.26 -0.44 31.80
N PRO A 58 37.18 0.18 30.60
CA PRO A 58 38.32 0.39 29.72
C PRO A 58 39.27 1.50 30.21
N PRO A 59 40.59 1.38 29.98
CA PRO A 59 41.56 2.44 30.24
C PRO A 59 41.48 3.56 29.18
N PRO A 60 41.95 4.79 29.48
CA PRO A 60 41.81 5.95 28.60
C PRO A 60 42.75 5.92 27.38
N LEU A 61 42.32 6.57 26.30
CA LEU A 61 43.05 6.69 25.04
C LEU A 61 44.27 7.62 25.15
N ALA A 62 45.40 7.18 24.58
CA ALA A 62 46.55 8.02 24.27
C ALA A 62 47.14 7.62 22.90
N ALA A 63 47.47 8.62 22.09
CA ALA A 63 48.30 8.51 20.89
C ALA A 63 49.81 8.57 21.29
N PRO A 64 50.85 8.43 20.41
CA PRO A 64 50.77 8.60 18.94
C PRO A 64 51.83 7.86 18.05
N GLN A 65 51.87 8.25 16.76
CA GLN A 65 53.00 8.29 15.78
C GLN A 65 53.76 7.02 15.28
N LEU A 66 53.85 6.95 13.93
CA LEU A 66 54.98 6.59 13.04
C LEU A 66 55.51 5.13 12.91
N ALA A 67 56.23 4.91 11.80
CA ALA A 67 56.64 3.63 11.15
C ALA A 67 58.13 3.25 11.51
N PRO A 68 58.80 2.18 10.96
CA PRO A 68 58.49 1.31 9.81
C PRO A 68 58.87 -0.22 9.87
N PHE A 69 58.63 -0.93 8.75
CA PHE A 69 59.20 -2.18 8.14
C PHE A 69 60.35 -2.99 8.83
N PRO A 70 60.55 -4.34 8.60
CA PRO A 70 60.57 -4.97 7.26
C PRO A 70 60.29 -6.51 7.02
N VAL A 71 59.82 -6.82 5.79
CA VAL A 71 60.21 -7.89 4.80
C VAL A 71 60.44 -9.38 5.18
N ARG A 72 59.63 -10.27 4.57
CA ARG A 72 59.97 -11.46 3.71
C ARG A 72 58.65 -12.12 3.25
N SER A 73 58.23 -12.19 1.98
CA SER A 73 58.80 -12.78 0.74
C SER A 73 58.65 -14.31 0.62
N ILE A 74 57.75 -14.77 -0.27
CA ILE A 74 58.01 -15.78 -1.33
C ILE A 74 56.86 -15.78 -2.38
N GLU A 75 57.27 -15.62 -3.64
CA GLU A 75 56.74 -16.06 -4.95
C GLU A 75 55.24 -16.03 -5.34
N SER A 76 55.02 -15.58 -6.59
CA SER A 76 53.86 -15.86 -7.46
C SER A 76 54.33 -16.59 -8.71
N PRO A 77 53.44 -16.98 -9.63
CA PRO A 77 53.46 -16.23 -10.90
C PRO A 77 52.08 -15.90 -11.48
N VAL A 78 52.05 -14.91 -12.38
CA VAL A 78 50.86 -14.47 -13.14
C VAL A 78 51.24 -14.38 -14.62
N SER A 79 50.36 -14.83 -15.52
CA SER A 79 50.52 -14.65 -16.97
C SER A 79 49.89 -13.33 -17.44
N ALA A 80 50.55 -12.63 -18.37
CA ALA A 80 50.18 -11.26 -18.75
C ALA A 80 50.22 -11.02 -20.27
N ASN A 81 49.45 -10.01 -20.72
CA ASN A 81 49.75 -9.06 -21.81
C ASN A 81 48.72 -7.89 -21.69
N SER A 82 49.06 -6.60 -21.69
CA SER A 82 49.88 -5.78 -22.62
C SER A 82 49.18 -5.56 -23.98
N LEU A 83 49.01 -4.36 -24.56
CA LEU A 83 49.20 -2.91 -24.24
C LEU A 83 48.19 -2.12 -25.14
N LYS A 84 48.02 -0.78 -25.26
CA LYS A 84 48.74 0.45 -24.83
C LYS A 84 47.78 1.67 -24.89
N ASN A 85 48.10 2.79 -24.24
CA ASN A 85 47.44 4.11 -24.48
C ASN A 85 48.16 4.95 -25.54
N CYS A 86 47.40 5.79 -26.27
CA CYS A 86 47.88 6.98 -27.01
C CYS A 86 46.75 8.03 -27.11
N SER A 87 47.12 9.31 -27.24
CA SER A 87 46.19 10.46 -27.34
C SER A 87 46.69 11.46 -28.39
N MET A 88 45.78 12.07 -29.16
CA MET A 88 46.05 13.23 -30.04
C MET A 88 44.81 14.12 -30.21
N LYS A 89 45.02 15.34 -30.73
CA LYS A 89 44.03 16.42 -30.85
C LYS A 89 43.24 16.42 -32.17
N ALA A 90 42.14 17.17 -32.12
CA ALA A 90 41.18 17.49 -33.17
C ALA A 90 41.72 17.97 -34.54
N SER A 91 40.84 17.87 -35.55
CA SER A 91 40.79 18.72 -36.74
C SER A 91 39.32 19.07 -37.07
N LEU A 92 39.11 20.04 -37.95
CA LEU A 92 37.82 20.64 -38.34
C LEU A 92 37.30 20.14 -39.70
N ASP A 93 36.10 20.64 -40.05
CA ASP A 93 35.39 20.57 -41.34
C ASP A 93 34.78 19.21 -41.75
N SER A 94 33.63 19.15 -42.44
CA SER A 94 33.06 20.17 -43.35
C SER A 94 31.56 20.49 -43.20
N GLN A 95 31.22 21.69 -43.66
CA GLN A 95 29.94 22.19 -44.19
C GLN A 95 29.34 21.27 -45.29
N ALA A 96 28.11 21.41 -45.77
CA ALA A 96 26.83 21.98 -45.27
C ALA A 96 25.74 21.70 -46.35
N SER A 97 24.47 21.96 -46.06
CA SER A 97 23.43 22.14 -47.10
C SER A 97 22.27 23.01 -46.60
N LEU A 98 22.13 24.19 -47.18
CA LEU A 98 20.97 25.08 -47.02
C LEU A 98 20.16 25.08 -48.31
N LEU A 99 18.85 24.88 -48.20
CA LEU A 99 17.87 25.35 -49.19
C LEU A 99 16.81 26.21 -48.47
N ARG A 100 16.12 27.03 -49.25
CA ARG A 100 15.39 28.23 -48.79
C ARG A 100 13.91 28.17 -49.14
N ILE A 101 13.11 28.82 -48.29
CA ILE A 101 11.89 29.59 -48.60
C ILE A 101 10.77 28.84 -49.34
N ASP A 102 9.59 28.76 -48.69
CA ASP A 102 8.42 29.46 -49.23
C ASP A 102 7.47 29.93 -48.12
N GLU A 103 6.66 30.95 -48.40
CA GLU A 103 5.72 31.60 -47.49
C GLU A 103 4.45 32.03 -48.25
N SER A 104 3.35 31.27 -48.15
CA SER A 104 2.08 31.67 -48.79
C SER A 104 0.80 31.12 -48.15
N LEU A 105 0.08 32.02 -47.48
CA LEU A 105 -1.38 32.29 -47.53
C LEU A 105 -2.44 31.20 -47.21
N SER A 106 -3.47 31.66 -46.46
CA SER A 106 -4.68 31.00 -45.93
C SER A 106 -5.83 30.92 -46.99
N PRO A 107 -7.17 30.73 -46.72
CA PRO A 107 -7.99 31.06 -45.51
C PRO A 107 -9.22 30.16 -45.15
N ALA A 108 -10.06 30.68 -44.23
CA ALA A 108 -11.46 30.33 -43.88
C ALA A 108 -11.70 29.11 -42.93
N SER A 109 -12.72 29.09 -42.03
CA SER A 109 -13.87 30.01 -41.84
C SER A 109 -14.34 30.14 -40.36
N LEU A 110 -14.82 31.37 -40.05
CA LEU A 110 -15.86 31.89 -39.13
C LEU A 110 -16.84 30.91 -38.41
N ASP A 111 -17.57 31.25 -37.33
CA ASP A 111 -17.97 32.54 -36.67
C ASP A 111 -17.89 32.41 -35.12
N SER A 112 -17.72 33.40 -34.23
CA SER A 112 -18.15 34.82 -34.05
C SER A 112 -19.38 35.02 -33.14
N VAL A 113 -19.16 35.61 -31.94
CA VAL A 113 -20.07 36.57 -31.28
C VAL A 113 -19.21 37.59 -30.51
N VAL A 114 -19.52 38.90 -30.61
CA VAL A 114 -18.81 39.98 -29.90
C VAL A 114 -19.79 41.03 -29.39
N VAL A 115 -19.72 41.35 -28.09
CA VAL A 115 -20.30 42.57 -27.45
C VAL A 115 -19.34 42.95 -26.31
N ALA A 116 -18.33 43.78 -26.55
CA ALA A 116 -18.36 45.26 -26.63
C ALA A 116 -18.29 45.95 -25.25
N GLU A 117 -17.14 46.58 -24.97
CA GLU A 117 -16.86 47.36 -23.76
C GLU A 117 -17.56 48.74 -23.77
N ARG A 118 -17.73 49.33 -22.57
CA ARG A 118 -17.87 50.79 -22.39
C ARG A 118 -17.17 51.23 -21.11
N ASP A 119 -16.34 52.26 -21.24
CA ASP A 119 -15.59 52.90 -20.16
C ASP A 119 -16.01 54.39 -20.05
N ILE A 120 -16.41 54.84 -18.86
CA ILE A 120 -16.75 56.25 -18.58
C ILE A 120 -16.32 56.65 -17.16
N LYS A 121 -15.18 57.35 -17.11
CA LYS A 121 -14.78 58.45 -16.21
C LYS A 121 -15.18 58.46 -14.71
N SER A 122 -14.15 58.70 -13.90
CA SER A 122 -14.26 59.22 -12.52
C SER A 122 -14.38 60.76 -12.47
N GLU A 123 -15.12 61.28 -11.49
CA GLU A 123 -14.94 62.64 -10.93
C GLU A 123 -14.94 62.60 -9.40
N LYS A 124 -14.33 63.61 -8.75
CA LYS A 124 -13.90 63.53 -7.33
C LYS A 124 -13.73 64.90 -6.65
N TYR A 125 -14.57 65.21 -5.66
CA TYR A 125 -14.41 66.29 -4.68
C TYR A 125 -15.17 65.91 -3.37
N GLY A 126 -14.72 66.23 -2.15
CA GLY A 126 -13.42 66.77 -1.74
C GLY A 126 -13.38 67.19 -0.25
N ASN A 127 -12.19 67.12 0.37
CA ASN A 127 -11.84 67.60 1.73
C ASN A 127 -12.50 66.83 2.92
N ALA A 128 -11.92 66.78 4.13
CA ALA A 128 -10.72 67.42 4.67
C ALA A 128 -9.86 66.48 5.57
N SER A 129 -8.66 66.95 5.95
CA SER A 129 -7.67 66.28 6.82
C SER A 129 -7.32 67.22 8.02
N PRO A 130 -6.36 66.90 8.90
CA PRO A 130 -6.21 65.74 9.79
C PRO A 130 -5.96 66.16 11.26
N LEU A 131 -5.97 65.22 12.23
CA LEU A 131 -4.95 65.14 13.31
C LEU A 131 -5.13 63.93 14.26
N ASN A 132 -4.01 63.50 14.84
CA ASN A 132 -3.77 62.29 15.62
C ASN A 132 -4.57 62.18 16.94
N SER A 133 -4.97 60.95 17.33
CA SER A 133 -4.49 60.34 18.58
C SER A 133 -4.76 58.84 18.67
N SER A 134 -3.88 58.11 19.34
CA SER A 134 -3.97 56.68 19.65
C SER A 134 -5.08 56.35 20.65
N VAL A 135 -5.96 55.41 20.29
CA VAL A 135 -6.36 54.32 21.21
C VAL A 135 -6.50 53.03 20.38
N CYS A 136 -5.71 52.01 20.70
CA CYS A 136 -6.03 50.63 20.29
C CYS A 136 -6.99 50.04 21.32
N VAL A 137 -8.12 49.49 20.88
CA VAL A 137 -9.03 48.66 21.70
C VAL A 137 -9.28 47.39 20.91
N GLU A 138 -9.26 46.22 21.57
CA GLU A 138 -9.17 44.93 20.88
C GLU A 138 -10.39 44.60 20.00
N ALA A 139 -10.13 43.91 18.89
CA ALA A 139 -11.15 43.28 18.06
C ALA A 139 -11.70 41.95 18.65
N ASP A 140 -11.59 41.78 19.97
CA ASP A 140 -11.66 40.49 20.68
C ASP A 140 -13.01 40.24 21.39
N GLN A 141 -14.09 40.85 20.87
CA GLN A 141 -15.44 40.75 21.46
C GLN A 141 -16.54 40.35 20.46
N LEU A 142 -16.17 39.81 19.29
CA LEU A 142 -17.13 39.30 18.28
C LEU A 142 -16.95 37.84 17.88
N MET A 143 -15.97 37.11 18.45
CA MET A 143 -15.79 35.67 18.28
C MET A 143 -15.81 34.92 19.63
N ARG A 144 -16.84 35.16 20.45
CA ARG A 144 -17.19 34.22 21.53
C ARG A 144 -17.93 33.02 20.93
N VAL A 145 -17.16 32.13 20.31
CA VAL A 145 -17.56 30.73 20.18
C VAL A 145 -17.81 30.21 21.62
N PRO A 146 -18.91 29.50 21.90
CA PRO A 146 -19.07 28.82 23.18
C PRO A 146 -17.93 27.84 23.42
N ALA A 147 -17.68 27.47 24.68
CA ALA A 147 -16.91 26.26 24.96
C ALA A 147 -17.81 25.06 24.60
N GLU A 148 -17.78 24.66 23.32
CA GLU A 148 -18.50 23.49 22.82
C GLU A 148 -17.97 22.23 23.49
N HIS A 149 -18.87 21.24 23.71
CA HIS A 149 -18.54 20.09 24.54
C HIS A 149 -17.51 19.17 23.84
N GLU A 150 -16.41 18.90 24.55
CA GLU A 150 -15.40 17.92 24.15
C GLU A 150 -16.05 16.54 23.91
N GLY A 151 -15.96 16.03 22.68
CA GLY A 151 -16.15 14.61 22.40
C GLY A 151 -17.56 14.02 22.56
N ASP A 152 -18.63 14.82 22.76
CA ASP A 152 -20.00 14.28 22.66
C ASP A 152 -20.40 14.13 21.18
N PHE A 153 -20.69 12.90 20.75
CA PHE A 153 -21.15 12.56 19.40
C PHE A 153 -22.60 12.03 19.38
N ALA A 154 -23.34 12.15 20.49
CA ALA A 154 -24.73 11.71 20.60
C ALA A 154 -25.64 12.39 19.56
N GLY A 155 -26.52 11.61 18.94
CA GLY A 155 -27.48 12.11 17.94
C GLY A 155 -26.88 12.44 16.56
N THR A 156 -25.59 12.19 16.34
CA THR A 156 -24.98 12.25 14.99
C THR A 156 -25.38 11.03 14.14
N SER A 157 -25.15 11.09 12.82
CA SER A 157 -25.44 9.99 11.89
C SER A 157 -24.80 8.67 12.33
N TYR A 158 -25.53 7.55 12.20
CA TYR A 158 -25.00 6.21 12.47
C TYR A 158 -23.98 5.80 11.39
N ILE A 159 -22.76 5.42 11.81
CA ILE A 159 -21.73 4.83 10.96
C ILE A 159 -21.50 3.38 11.40
N PRO A 160 -21.82 2.38 10.56
CA PRO A 160 -21.51 0.98 10.83
C PRO A 160 -20.01 0.74 11.04
N VAL A 161 -19.64 -0.05 12.04
CA VAL A 161 -18.25 -0.40 12.37
C VAL A 161 -17.98 -1.88 12.09
N TYR A 162 -16.88 -2.19 11.40
CA TYR A 162 -16.45 -3.55 11.10
C TYR A 162 -15.03 -3.83 11.63
N ALA A 163 -14.84 -5.00 12.24
CA ALA A 163 -13.53 -5.47 12.68
C ALA A 163 -12.90 -6.40 11.63
N THR A 164 -11.67 -6.14 11.19
CA THR A 164 -10.94 -7.08 10.32
C THR A 164 -10.44 -8.27 11.14
N LEU A 165 -10.81 -9.49 10.73
CA LEU A 165 -10.31 -10.72 11.37
C LEU A 165 -8.84 -10.97 11.01
N PRO A 166 -8.06 -11.66 11.87
CA PRO A 166 -6.64 -11.93 11.60
C PRO A 166 -6.42 -12.68 10.28
N SER A 167 -5.50 -12.19 9.43
CA SER A 167 -5.25 -12.72 8.09
C SER A 167 -4.88 -14.22 8.06
N GLY A 168 -4.26 -14.73 9.13
CA GLY A 168 -3.91 -16.14 9.33
C GLY A 168 -5.06 -17.08 9.74
N ILE A 169 -6.31 -16.59 9.85
CA ILE A 169 -7.49 -17.36 10.27
C ILE A 169 -7.77 -18.58 9.40
N ILE A 170 -7.46 -18.53 8.09
CA ILE A 170 -7.45 -19.69 7.19
C ILE A 170 -6.00 -20.02 6.88
N ASN A 171 -5.59 -21.28 7.09
CA ASN A 171 -4.22 -21.71 6.77
C ASN A 171 -4.04 -22.10 5.29
N ASN A 172 -2.78 -22.26 4.87
CA ASN A 172 -2.33 -22.65 3.51
C ASN A 172 -2.84 -24.01 2.97
N TYR A 173 -3.75 -24.68 3.67
CA TYR A 173 -4.52 -25.86 3.20
C TYR A 173 -6.02 -25.58 3.15
N CYS A 174 -6.43 -24.31 3.13
CA CYS A 174 -7.81 -23.82 3.22
C CYS A 174 -8.62 -24.46 4.37
N ARG A 175 -8.02 -24.53 5.56
CA ARG A 175 -8.70 -24.97 6.78
C ARG A 175 -8.72 -23.85 7.81
N LEU A 176 -9.86 -23.70 8.48
CA LEU A 176 -10.03 -22.76 9.58
C LEU A 176 -9.10 -23.11 10.75
N VAL A 177 -8.40 -22.10 11.26
CA VAL A 177 -7.55 -22.18 12.46
C VAL A 177 -8.38 -21.81 13.68
N ASP A 178 -8.21 -22.56 14.78
CA ASP A 178 -8.93 -22.46 16.06
C ASP A 178 -10.39 -21.92 15.99
N PRO A 179 -11.35 -22.79 15.60
CA PRO A 179 -12.76 -22.42 15.53
C PRO A 179 -13.42 -22.03 16.86
N GLU A 180 -12.76 -22.19 18.02
CA GLU A 180 -13.32 -21.76 19.32
C GLU A 180 -12.68 -20.46 19.81
N ALA A 181 -11.41 -20.19 19.52
CA ALA A 181 -10.83 -18.85 19.66
C ALA A 181 -11.61 -17.84 18.81
N LEU A 182 -11.92 -18.20 17.55
CA LEU A 182 -12.81 -17.41 16.69
C LEU A 182 -14.18 -17.16 17.35
N ARG A 183 -14.83 -18.19 17.89
CA ARG A 183 -16.12 -18.02 18.58
C ARG A 183 -16.00 -17.12 19.80
N GLN A 184 -14.88 -17.13 20.52
CA GLN A 184 -14.65 -16.20 21.64
C GLN A 184 -14.42 -14.76 21.17
N GLU A 185 -13.73 -14.55 20.04
CA GLU A 185 -13.54 -13.24 19.43
C GLU A 185 -14.86 -12.66 18.90
N LEU A 186 -15.65 -13.43 18.17
CA LEU A 186 -16.97 -12.99 17.66
C LEU A 186 -17.97 -12.71 18.79
N ARG A 187 -17.94 -13.46 19.90
CA ARG A 187 -18.69 -13.12 21.13
C ARG A 187 -18.28 -11.75 21.69
N HIS A 188 -16.98 -11.46 21.69
CA HIS A 188 -16.45 -10.19 22.21
C HIS A 188 -16.81 -9.00 21.31
N LEU A 189 -16.58 -9.11 19.99
CA LEU A 189 -16.99 -8.11 19.01
C LEU A 189 -18.50 -7.85 19.06
N LYS A 190 -19.33 -8.89 19.26
CA LYS A 190 -20.77 -8.70 19.41
C LYS A 190 -21.18 -8.04 20.73
N SER A 191 -20.39 -8.19 21.81
CA SER A 191 -20.63 -7.46 23.06
C SER A 191 -20.28 -5.97 22.99
N LEU A 192 -19.45 -5.58 22.02
CA LEU A 192 -19.13 -4.19 21.65
C LEU A 192 -20.10 -3.60 20.61
N ASN A 193 -21.24 -4.26 20.35
CA ASN A 193 -22.23 -3.88 19.33
C ASN A 193 -21.72 -3.75 17.88
N VAL A 194 -20.53 -4.25 17.55
CA VAL A 194 -19.94 -4.21 16.19
C VAL A 194 -20.93 -4.78 15.15
N ASP A 195 -21.10 -4.07 14.03
CA ASP A 195 -22.04 -4.41 12.96
C ASP A 195 -21.66 -5.70 12.24
N GLY A 196 -20.36 -5.87 12.00
CA GLY A 196 -19.84 -6.96 11.19
C GLY A 196 -18.33 -7.15 11.26
N VAL A 197 -17.82 -8.01 10.38
CA VAL A 197 -16.39 -8.33 10.27
C VAL A 197 -15.92 -8.24 8.83
N VAL A 198 -14.63 -7.92 8.64
CA VAL A 198 -13.95 -7.98 7.34
C VAL A 198 -13.15 -9.28 7.27
N VAL A 199 -13.29 -10.02 6.17
CA VAL A 199 -12.65 -11.33 5.95
C VAL A 199 -11.87 -11.34 4.64
N GLU A 200 -10.59 -11.71 4.69
CA GLU A 200 -9.71 -11.76 3.53
C GLU A 200 -9.75 -13.13 2.85
N CYS A 201 -10.29 -13.19 1.64
CA CYS A 201 -10.32 -14.37 0.78
C CYS A 201 -9.06 -14.43 -0.09
N TRP A 202 -8.01 -15.04 0.46
CA TRP A 202 -6.68 -15.15 -0.15
C TRP A 202 -6.67 -16.02 -1.40
N TRP A 203 -6.40 -15.39 -2.56
CA TRP A 203 -6.23 -16.10 -3.83
C TRP A 203 -5.14 -17.18 -3.74
N GLY A 204 -4.05 -16.88 -3.02
CA GLY A 204 -2.94 -17.78 -2.72
C GLY A 204 -3.28 -19.06 -1.96
N ILE A 205 -4.33 -19.04 -1.15
CA ILE A 205 -4.84 -20.22 -0.44
C ILE A 205 -5.83 -20.98 -1.34
N VAL A 206 -6.84 -20.26 -1.83
CA VAL A 206 -8.03 -20.82 -2.46
C VAL A 206 -7.73 -21.44 -3.82
N GLU A 207 -6.99 -20.76 -4.71
CA GLU A 207 -6.54 -21.32 -6.00
C GLU A 207 -5.06 -21.78 -5.92
N GLY A 208 -4.55 -22.01 -4.70
CA GLY A 208 -3.12 -22.07 -4.41
C GLY A 208 -2.31 -23.12 -5.17
N TRP A 209 -2.92 -24.25 -5.51
CA TRP A 209 -2.22 -25.44 -6.04
C TRP A 209 -2.35 -25.64 -7.55
N SER A 210 -3.43 -25.19 -8.18
CA SER A 210 -3.65 -25.36 -9.64
C SER A 210 -4.72 -24.42 -10.20
N PRO A 211 -4.59 -23.97 -11.46
CA PRO A 211 -5.63 -23.19 -12.14
C PRO A 211 -6.99 -23.88 -12.10
N HIS A 212 -8.05 -23.08 -11.91
CA HIS A 212 -9.45 -23.52 -11.88
C HIS A 212 -9.75 -24.61 -10.83
N LYS A 213 -8.95 -24.68 -9.77
CA LYS A 213 -9.16 -25.53 -8.59
C LYS A 213 -9.23 -24.66 -7.35
N TYR A 214 -10.41 -24.09 -7.14
CA TYR A 214 -10.78 -23.30 -5.98
C TYR A 214 -11.19 -24.24 -4.84
N GLU A 215 -10.55 -24.08 -3.69
CA GLU A 215 -10.90 -24.73 -2.43
C GLU A 215 -11.40 -23.66 -1.45
N TRP A 216 -12.57 -23.90 -0.87
CA TRP A 216 -13.32 -22.89 -0.09
C TRP A 216 -13.80 -23.43 1.26
N SER A 217 -13.55 -24.70 1.60
CA SER A 217 -14.07 -25.35 2.83
C SER A 217 -13.79 -24.58 4.12
N GLY A 218 -12.55 -24.12 4.36
CA GLY A 218 -12.22 -23.29 5.52
C GLY A 218 -13.00 -21.96 5.58
N TYR A 219 -13.26 -21.32 4.42
CA TYR A 219 -14.10 -20.11 4.36
C TYR A 219 -15.59 -20.43 4.59
N ARG A 220 -16.05 -21.59 4.13
CA ARG A 220 -17.41 -22.10 4.39
C ARG A 220 -17.64 -22.36 5.88
N ASP A 221 -16.65 -22.93 6.58
CA ASP A 221 -16.69 -23.10 8.03
C ASP A 221 -16.67 -21.73 8.75
N LEU A 222 -15.79 -20.82 8.34
CA LEU A 222 -15.68 -19.46 8.88
C LEU A 222 -17.01 -18.67 8.76
N PHE A 223 -17.60 -18.60 7.57
CA PHE A 223 -18.86 -17.86 7.37
C PHE A 223 -20.05 -18.52 8.08
N ASN A 224 -20.07 -19.86 8.20
CA ASN A 224 -21.07 -20.54 9.03
C ASN A 224 -20.99 -20.08 10.49
N ILE A 225 -19.78 -19.96 11.05
CA ILE A 225 -19.58 -19.49 12.42
C ILE A 225 -19.97 -18.01 12.57
N ILE A 226 -19.57 -17.13 11.64
CA ILE A 226 -19.95 -15.71 11.70
C ILE A 226 -21.48 -15.54 11.63
N ARG A 227 -22.17 -16.39 10.86
CA ARG A 227 -23.63 -16.44 10.78
C ARG A 227 -24.30 -16.83 12.12
N GLU A 228 -23.66 -17.64 12.97
CA GLU A 228 -24.15 -17.94 14.33
C GLU A 228 -24.32 -16.66 15.17
N PHE A 229 -23.42 -15.68 14.99
CA PHE A 229 -23.40 -14.42 15.76
C PHE A 229 -24.21 -13.27 15.17
N LYS A 230 -24.80 -13.45 13.98
CA LYS A 230 -25.56 -12.40 13.27
C LYS A 230 -24.73 -11.11 13.13
N LEU A 231 -23.51 -11.27 12.63
CA LEU A 231 -22.60 -10.21 12.21
C LEU A 231 -22.64 -10.13 10.68
N LYS A 232 -22.63 -8.92 10.12
CA LYS A 232 -22.45 -8.74 8.68
C LYS A 232 -21.02 -9.10 8.26
N VAL A 233 -20.83 -9.42 6.99
CA VAL A 233 -19.50 -9.75 6.43
C VAL A 233 -19.17 -8.79 5.29
N GLN A 234 -17.99 -8.17 5.35
CA GLN A 234 -17.33 -7.59 4.18
C GLN A 234 -16.23 -8.57 3.73
N VAL A 235 -16.13 -8.86 2.44
CA VAL A 235 -15.20 -9.87 1.92
C VAL A 235 -14.18 -9.23 1.01
N VAL A 236 -12.88 -9.42 1.29
CA VAL A 236 -11.79 -8.93 0.42
C VAL A 236 -11.39 -10.02 -0.57
N MET A 237 -11.48 -9.74 -1.87
CA MET A 237 -10.89 -10.55 -2.93
C MET A 237 -9.37 -10.27 -2.96
N ALA A 238 -8.61 -11.00 -2.14
CA ALA A 238 -7.21 -10.71 -1.89
C ALA A 238 -6.30 -11.36 -2.95
N PHE A 239 -6.09 -10.63 -4.05
CA PHE A 239 -5.21 -11.00 -5.17
C PHE A 239 -3.71 -10.71 -4.94
N HIS A 240 -3.30 -10.58 -3.68
CA HIS A 240 -1.95 -10.16 -3.28
C HIS A 240 -1.33 -11.09 -2.22
N GLU A 241 -0.03 -10.92 -1.97
CA GLU A 241 0.77 -11.60 -0.95
C GLU A 241 0.63 -10.92 0.42
N TYR A 242 0.36 -11.70 1.47
CA TYR A 242 0.54 -11.24 2.85
C TYR A 242 1.99 -11.52 3.28
N GLY A 243 2.81 -10.47 3.40
CA GLY A 243 4.23 -10.58 3.74
C GLY A 243 4.52 -11.06 5.16
N GLY A 244 3.53 -11.06 6.05
CA GLY A 244 3.68 -11.33 7.49
C GLY A 244 4.18 -10.10 8.26
N ASN A 245 3.47 -9.73 9.32
CA ASN A 245 3.69 -8.51 10.11
C ASN A 245 4.67 -8.69 11.28
N GLY A 246 5.73 -9.50 11.10
CA GLY A 246 6.81 -9.73 12.09
C GLY A 246 6.40 -10.45 13.39
N SER A 247 5.11 -10.68 13.61
CA SER A 247 4.48 -11.15 14.85
C SER A 247 4.59 -12.66 15.13
N GLY A 248 4.98 -13.44 14.12
CA GLY A 248 4.87 -14.90 14.11
C GLY A 248 3.84 -15.43 13.10
N ASP A 249 3.04 -14.55 12.49
CA ASP A 249 2.17 -14.88 11.35
C ASP A 249 2.95 -15.53 10.19
N MET A 250 2.38 -16.60 9.62
CA MET A 250 2.91 -17.26 8.44
C MET A 250 2.55 -16.46 7.17
N PRO A 251 3.51 -16.07 6.32
CA PRO A 251 3.20 -15.34 5.10
C PRO A 251 2.34 -16.16 4.14
N ILE A 252 1.44 -15.48 3.43
CA ILE A 252 0.49 -16.05 2.47
C ILE A 252 0.91 -15.57 1.09
N SER A 253 1.61 -16.44 0.34
CA SER A 253 2.10 -16.10 -1.00
C SER A 253 1.00 -16.12 -2.04
N LEU A 254 1.23 -15.49 -3.20
CA LEU A 254 0.46 -15.79 -4.43
C LEU A 254 0.45 -17.31 -4.72
N PRO A 255 -0.50 -17.82 -5.54
CA PRO A 255 -0.60 -19.25 -5.80
C PRO A 255 0.69 -19.86 -6.33
N LYS A 256 1.02 -21.05 -5.84
CA LYS A 256 2.28 -21.74 -6.19
C LYS A 256 2.39 -21.95 -7.70
N TRP A 257 1.28 -22.25 -8.37
CA TRP A 257 1.26 -22.42 -9.82
C TRP A 257 1.57 -21.13 -10.62
N VAL A 258 1.41 -19.95 -10.02
CA VAL A 258 1.82 -18.64 -10.57
C VAL A 258 3.30 -18.39 -10.28
N LEU A 259 3.74 -18.65 -9.03
CA LEU A 259 5.14 -18.53 -8.64
C LEU A 259 6.06 -19.44 -9.48
N GLU A 260 5.61 -20.64 -9.85
CA GLU A 260 6.34 -21.50 -10.80
C GLU A 260 6.45 -20.86 -12.20
N ILE A 261 5.39 -20.23 -12.73
CA ILE A 261 5.45 -19.49 -14.02
C ILE A 261 6.42 -18.31 -13.91
N GLY A 262 6.45 -17.64 -12.76
CA GLY A 262 7.36 -16.53 -12.47
C GLY A 262 8.85 -16.87 -12.50
N LYS A 263 9.23 -18.16 -12.40
CA LYS A 263 10.62 -18.61 -12.55
C LYS A 263 11.08 -18.51 -14.01
N ASP A 264 10.24 -18.96 -14.94
CA ASP A 264 10.50 -18.93 -16.39
C ASP A 264 10.16 -17.55 -17.00
N ASN A 265 9.18 -16.85 -16.44
CA ASN A 265 8.65 -15.59 -16.94
C ASN A 265 8.52 -14.56 -15.80
N GLN A 266 9.65 -14.04 -15.31
CA GLN A 266 9.70 -13.05 -14.23
C GLN A 266 8.90 -11.76 -14.51
N ASP A 267 8.64 -11.44 -15.78
CA ASP A 267 7.88 -10.25 -16.19
C ASP A 267 6.37 -10.33 -15.91
N ILE A 268 5.86 -11.42 -15.32
CA ILE A 268 4.48 -11.43 -14.75
C ILE A 268 4.36 -10.55 -13.50
N PHE A 269 5.48 -10.11 -12.92
CA PHE A 269 5.58 -9.33 -11.69
C PHE A 269 6.03 -7.90 -11.96
N PHE A 270 5.57 -6.97 -11.11
CA PHE A 270 6.06 -5.59 -11.10
C PHE A 270 7.58 -5.56 -10.94
N THR A 271 8.22 -4.58 -11.59
CA THR A 271 9.66 -4.58 -11.77
C THR A 271 10.19 -3.15 -11.75
N ASP A 272 11.20 -2.91 -10.91
CA ASP A 272 11.85 -1.61 -10.78
C ASP A 272 13.02 -1.42 -11.76
N ARG A 273 13.71 -0.27 -11.67
CA ARG A 273 14.73 0.13 -12.64
C ARG A 273 15.96 -0.79 -12.63
N GLU A 274 16.27 -1.41 -11.51
CA GLU A 274 17.36 -2.39 -11.39
C GLU A 274 16.96 -3.79 -11.88
N GLY A 275 15.68 -4.01 -12.20
CA GLY A 275 15.15 -5.30 -12.62
C GLY A 275 14.78 -6.22 -11.44
N ARG A 276 14.70 -5.69 -10.22
CA ARG A 276 14.25 -6.44 -9.03
C ARG A 276 12.73 -6.66 -9.17
N ARG A 277 12.25 -7.85 -8.82
CA ARG A 277 10.88 -8.33 -9.12
C ARG A 277 10.04 -8.36 -7.86
N ASN A 278 8.89 -7.67 -7.86
CA ASN A 278 7.98 -7.67 -6.72
C ASN A 278 6.88 -8.72 -6.91
N THR A 279 6.97 -9.82 -6.15
CA THR A 279 6.04 -10.96 -6.21
C THR A 279 4.72 -10.74 -5.47
N GLU A 280 4.45 -9.52 -4.98
CA GLU A 280 3.30 -9.24 -4.10
C GLU A 280 1.97 -9.33 -4.85
N CYS A 281 1.97 -8.92 -6.12
CA CYS A 281 0.83 -8.98 -7.02
C CYS A 281 1.33 -9.13 -8.46
N LEU A 282 0.41 -9.44 -9.39
CA LEU A 282 0.72 -9.48 -10.82
C LEU A 282 0.92 -8.06 -11.38
N SER A 283 1.84 -7.91 -12.33
CA SER A 283 1.93 -6.67 -13.11
C SER A 283 0.68 -6.51 -13.99
N TRP A 284 0.06 -5.32 -13.94
CA TRP A 284 -1.04 -4.94 -14.84
C TRP A 284 -0.63 -4.99 -16.33
N GLY A 285 0.68 -5.04 -16.63
CA GLY A 285 1.20 -5.33 -17.96
C GLY A 285 0.67 -6.64 -18.57
N ILE A 286 0.31 -7.64 -17.76
CA ILE A 286 -0.21 -8.93 -18.23
C ILE A 286 -1.75 -9.07 -18.18
N ASP A 287 -2.48 -7.98 -17.90
CA ASP A 287 -3.96 -7.97 -17.86
C ASP A 287 -4.62 -8.56 -19.10
N LYS A 288 -3.98 -8.38 -20.27
CA LYS A 288 -4.48 -8.78 -21.60
C LYS A 288 -3.63 -9.87 -22.27
N GLU A 289 -2.62 -10.40 -21.58
CA GLU A 289 -1.61 -11.31 -22.13
C GLU A 289 -1.81 -12.73 -21.58
N ARG A 290 -1.96 -13.75 -22.46
CA ARG A 290 -2.36 -15.13 -22.07
C ARG A 290 -1.24 -15.97 -21.46
N VAL A 291 -0.52 -15.42 -20.49
CA VAL A 291 0.71 -15.99 -19.91
C VAL A 291 0.47 -16.86 -18.67
N LEU A 292 -0.73 -16.82 -18.08
CA LEU A 292 -1.09 -17.57 -16.87
C LEU A 292 -1.74 -18.91 -17.23
N LYS A 293 -0.95 -19.81 -17.85
CA LYS A 293 -1.41 -21.11 -18.38
C LYS A 293 -2.63 -20.99 -19.32
N GLY A 294 -2.62 -19.98 -20.18
CA GLY A 294 -3.68 -19.69 -21.15
C GLY A 294 -4.67 -18.61 -20.71
N ARG A 295 -4.72 -18.25 -19.42
CA ARG A 295 -5.45 -17.06 -18.93
C ARG A 295 -4.61 -15.78 -19.00
N THR A 296 -5.30 -14.64 -19.03
CA THR A 296 -4.73 -13.31 -18.73
C THR A 296 -4.89 -12.93 -17.26
N GLY A 297 -4.31 -11.80 -16.82
CA GLY A 297 -4.47 -11.29 -15.46
C GLY A 297 -5.93 -11.06 -15.05
N ILE A 298 -6.70 -10.32 -15.86
CA ILE A 298 -8.11 -10.00 -15.52
C ILE A 298 -9.04 -11.22 -15.56
N GLU A 299 -8.74 -12.22 -16.39
CA GLU A 299 -9.49 -13.48 -16.42
C GLU A 299 -9.30 -14.30 -15.13
N VAL A 300 -8.10 -14.28 -14.55
CA VAL A 300 -7.83 -14.90 -13.24
C VAL A 300 -8.67 -14.24 -12.15
N CYS A 301 -8.67 -12.91 -12.09
CA CYS A 301 -9.48 -12.17 -11.11
C CYS A 301 -10.98 -12.46 -11.28
N PHE A 302 -11.49 -12.46 -12.52
CA PHE A 302 -12.91 -12.72 -12.80
C PHE A 302 -13.33 -14.17 -12.52
N ASP A 303 -12.54 -15.17 -12.91
CA ASP A 303 -12.85 -16.57 -12.60
C ASP A 303 -12.88 -16.81 -11.08
N PHE A 304 -11.99 -16.16 -10.32
CA PHE A 304 -11.97 -16.21 -8.86
C PHE A 304 -13.22 -15.57 -8.23
N MET A 305 -13.56 -14.34 -8.63
CA MET A 305 -14.77 -13.63 -8.16
C MET A 305 -16.04 -14.43 -8.47
N ARG A 306 -16.15 -14.98 -9.69
CA ARG A 306 -17.28 -15.84 -10.09
C ARG A 306 -17.31 -17.13 -9.28
N SER A 307 -16.17 -17.73 -8.94
CA SER A 307 -16.15 -18.90 -8.05
C SER A 307 -16.61 -18.56 -6.64
N PHE A 308 -16.22 -17.41 -6.09
CA PHE A 308 -16.69 -16.95 -4.78
C PHE A 308 -18.21 -16.74 -4.77
N ARG A 309 -18.74 -16.01 -5.77
CA ARG A 309 -20.19 -15.81 -5.91
C ARG A 309 -20.95 -17.14 -6.00
N THR A 310 -20.43 -18.10 -6.76
CA THR A 310 -21.08 -19.41 -6.97
C THR A 310 -21.05 -20.29 -5.71
N GLU A 311 -19.97 -20.28 -4.95
CA GLU A 311 -19.80 -21.07 -3.73
C GLU A 311 -20.66 -20.56 -2.57
N PHE A 312 -20.86 -19.23 -2.51
CA PHE A 312 -21.48 -18.53 -1.38
C PHE A 312 -22.76 -17.76 -1.74
N ASP A 313 -23.42 -18.09 -2.85
CA ASP A 313 -24.58 -17.37 -3.39
C ASP A 313 -25.68 -17.16 -2.32
N ASN A 314 -25.95 -18.19 -1.52
CA ASN A 314 -26.92 -18.14 -0.42
C ASN A 314 -26.55 -17.12 0.68
N LEU A 315 -25.28 -16.71 0.82
CA LEU A 315 -24.84 -15.69 1.78
C LEU A 315 -25.03 -14.27 1.24
N PHE A 316 -25.16 -14.11 -0.08
CA PHE A 316 -25.66 -12.90 -0.72
C PHE A 316 -27.20 -12.85 -0.63
N GLU A 317 -27.90 -13.97 -0.86
CA GLU A 317 -29.37 -14.06 -0.69
C GLU A 317 -29.82 -13.86 0.77
N ASP A 318 -29.14 -14.46 1.75
CA ASP A 318 -29.31 -14.22 3.19
C ASP A 318 -28.98 -12.74 3.57
N GLY A 319 -28.36 -11.97 2.66
CA GLY A 319 -27.85 -10.63 2.90
C GLY A 319 -26.75 -10.58 3.98
N LEU A 320 -26.07 -11.70 4.26
CA LEU A 320 -25.00 -11.78 5.25
C LEU A 320 -23.76 -11.00 4.77
N ILE A 321 -23.42 -11.19 3.50
CA ILE A 321 -22.37 -10.43 2.81
C ILE A 321 -22.94 -9.04 2.48
N ALA A 322 -22.39 -8.01 3.09
CA ALA A 322 -22.83 -6.62 2.92
C ALA A 322 -22.07 -5.89 1.80
N ALA A 323 -20.81 -6.24 1.57
CA ALA A 323 -19.97 -5.66 0.53
C ALA A 323 -18.83 -6.61 0.11
N VAL A 324 -18.30 -6.41 -1.10
CA VAL A 324 -17.10 -7.09 -1.59
C VAL A 324 -16.03 -6.06 -1.94
N GLU A 325 -14.87 -6.19 -1.33
CA GLU A 325 -13.69 -5.36 -1.56
C GLU A 325 -12.78 -6.01 -2.57
N ILE A 326 -12.32 -5.26 -3.57
CA ILE A 326 -11.53 -5.78 -4.67
C ILE A 326 -10.08 -5.32 -4.52
N GLY A 327 -9.15 -6.26 -4.32
CA GLY A 327 -7.73 -5.96 -4.30
C GLY A 327 -7.22 -5.61 -5.69
N LEU A 328 -6.76 -4.37 -5.90
CA LEU A 328 -6.33 -3.86 -7.22
C LEU A 328 -4.82 -3.72 -7.38
N GLY A 329 -4.04 -4.16 -6.40
CA GLY A 329 -2.58 -4.02 -6.40
C GLY A 329 -1.94 -4.51 -5.11
N ALA A 330 -0.79 -3.91 -4.79
CA ALA A 330 -0.01 -4.20 -3.59
C ALA A 330 -0.84 -3.95 -2.32
N SER A 331 -0.77 -4.86 -1.35
CA SER A 331 -1.48 -4.76 -0.06
C SER A 331 -3.01 -4.56 -0.19
N GLY A 332 -3.57 -5.02 -1.32
CA GLY A 332 -4.97 -4.84 -1.72
C GLY A 332 -5.33 -3.44 -2.22
N GLU A 333 -4.40 -2.49 -2.18
CA GLU A 333 -4.62 -1.09 -2.52
C GLU A 333 -4.50 -0.83 -4.02
N LEU A 334 -5.23 0.18 -4.51
CA LEU A 334 -5.08 0.68 -5.88
C LEU A 334 -3.79 1.52 -6.00
N ARG A 335 -2.64 0.86 -6.04
CA ARG A 335 -1.32 1.46 -6.28
C ARG A 335 -0.30 0.47 -6.88
N TYR A 336 0.74 1.02 -7.47
CA TYR A 336 1.98 0.28 -7.73
C TYR A 336 2.71 -0.05 -6.40
N PRO A 337 3.50 -1.13 -6.34
CA PRO A 337 4.35 -1.44 -5.19
C PRO A 337 5.62 -0.56 -5.15
N SER A 338 5.47 0.77 -5.06
CA SER A 338 6.59 1.72 -5.21
C SER A 338 7.53 1.83 -4.01
N HIS A 339 7.09 1.37 -2.84
CA HIS A 339 7.79 1.51 -1.55
C HIS A 339 7.90 0.16 -0.77
N PRO A 340 8.44 -0.93 -1.36
CA PRO A 340 8.45 -2.24 -0.70
C PRO A 340 9.65 -2.38 0.24
N GLU A 341 9.41 -2.43 1.55
CA GLU A 341 10.45 -2.58 2.59
C GLU A 341 11.40 -3.75 2.32
N ARG A 342 10.87 -4.87 1.79
CA ARG A 342 11.65 -6.07 1.43
C ARG A 342 12.68 -5.87 0.31
N MET A 343 12.64 -4.75 -0.41
CA MET A 343 13.68 -4.34 -1.37
C MET A 343 14.60 -3.26 -0.80
N GLY A 344 14.50 -2.96 0.49
CA GLY A 344 15.32 -1.95 1.16
C GLY A 344 14.76 -0.53 1.12
N TRP A 345 13.52 -0.33 0.63
CA TRP A 345 12.82 0.94 0.88
C TRP A 345 12.65 1.17 2.39
N ARG A 346 12.73 2.42 2.82
CA ARG A 346 12.46 2.87 4.19
C ARG A 346 11.74 4.21 4.12
N TYR A 347 10.81 4.46 5.04
CA TYR A 347 10.23 5.78 5.22
C TYR A 347 11.32 6.81 5.54
N PRO A 348 11.28 8.04 4.98
CA PRO A 348 10.32 8.57 4.02
C PRO A 348 10.85 8.54 2.56
N GLY A 349 11.41 7.44 2.06
CA GLY A 349 11.96 7.38 0.70
C GLY A 349 10.92 7.63 -0.41
N ILE A 350 11.30 8.31 -1.50
CA ILE A 350 10.39 8.63 -2.64
C ILE A 350 9.80 7.42 -3.37
N GLY A 351 10.37 6.22 -3.17
CA GLY A 351 9.98 5.01 -3.90
C GLY A 351 10.61 4.90 -5.30
N GLU A 352 10.23 3.88 -6.08
CA GLU A 352 10.62 3.73 -7.49
C GLU A 352 9.43 3.38 -8.38
N PHE A 353 9.44 3.87 -9.62
CA PHE A 353 8.47 3.49 -10.65
C PHE A 353 8.58 2.00 -11.00
N GLN A 354 7.47 1.26 -10.96
CA GLN A 354 7.45 -0.21 -11.02
C GLN A 354 7.18 -0.79 -12.43
N CYS A 355 7.44 0.01 -13.47
CA CYS A 355 6.99 -0.23 -14.85
C CYS A 355 8.01 -0.93 -15.77
N TYR A 356 9.06 -1.57 -15.24
CA TYR A 356 10.19 -2.03 -16.04
C TYR A 356 10.07 -3.48 -16.56
N ASP A 357 8.97 -4.18 -16.26
CA ASP A 357 8.70 -5.48 -16.87
C ASP A 357 8.47 -5.35 -18.39
N LYS A 358 8.72 -6.42 -19.15
CA LYS A 358 8.67 -6.33 -20.62
C LYS A 358 7.29 -5.94 -21.19
N TYR A 359 6.19 -6.21 -20.49
CA TYR A 359 4.84 -5.94 -20.95
C TYR A 359 4.43 -4.49 -20.70
N MET A 360 4.69 -3.95 -19.50
CA MET A 360 4.55 -2.51 -19.24
C MET A 360 5.49 -1.68 -20.12
N GLN A 361 6.74 -2.12 -20.34
CA GLN A 361 7.63 -1.49 -21.31
C GLN A 361 7.11 -1.58 -22.74
N GLN A 362 6.42 -2.65 -23.14
CA GLN A 362 5.77 -2.76 -24.46
C GLN A 362 4.53 -1.84 -24.56
N ASN A 363 3.78 -1.65 -23.48
CA ASN A 363 2.69 -0.68 -23.38
C ASN A 363 3.23 0.76 -23.54
N LEU A 364 4.25 1.15 -22.77
CA LEU A 364 4.90 2.46 -22.88
C LEU A 364 5.44 2.74 -24.29
N ARG A 365 6.07 1.75 -24.93
CA ARG A 365 6.51 1.83 -26.34
C ARG A 365 5.36 2.04 -27.32
N ARG A 366 4.16 1.51 -27.02
CA ARG A 366 2.94 1.73 -27.83
C ARG A 366 2.42 3.16 -27.62
N ALA A 367 2.30 3.62 -26.38
CA ALA A 367 1.86 4.98 -26.04
C ALA A 367 2.78 6.07 -26.63
N ALA A 368 4.10 5.92 -26.48
CA ALA A 368 5.09 6.85 -27.01
C ALA A 368 5.07 6.93 -28.56
N LYS A 369 4.82 5.80 -29.24
CA LYS A 369 4.64 5.76 -30.70
C LYS A 369 3.35 6.45 -31.14
N LEU A 370 2.23 6.22 -30.45
CA LEU A 370 0.94 6.86 -30.75
C LEU A 370 1.01 8.39 -30.58
N ARG A 371 1.78 8.88 -29.61
CA ARG A 371 2.05 10.32 -29.42
C ARG A 371 3.13 10.89 -30.36
N GLY A 372 3.65 10.12 -31.31
CA GLY A 372 4.70 10.53 -32.26
C GLY A 372 6.12 10.60 -31.69
N HIS A 373 6.30 10.56 -30.36
CA HIS A 373 7.57 10.73 -29.67
C HIS A 373 8.19 9.39 -29.24
N SER A 374 8.57 8.55 -30.21
CA SER A 374 9.10 7.19 -29.95
C SER A 374 10.33 7.13 -29.03
N PHE A 375 11.05 8.24 -28.83
CA PHE A 375 12.21 8.34 -27.92
C PHE A 375 11.82 8.52 -26.43
N TRP A 376 10.55 8.83 -26.14
CA TRP A 376 9.97 8.82 -24.78
C TRP A 376 9.57 7.42 -24.30
N ALA A 377 9.87 6.36 -25.06
CA ALA A 377 9.46 4.98 -24.80
C ALA A 377 10.28 4.27 -23.68
N ARG A 378 10.53 4.96 -22.56
CA ARG A 378 11.31 4.49 -21.41
C ARG A 378 10.92 5.21 -20.11
N GLY A 379 11.23 4.62 -18.96
CA GLY A 379 11.10 5.29 -17.65
C GLY A 379 12.18 6.36 -17.43
N PRO A 380 11.98 7.29 -16.47
CA PRO A 380 12.83 8.45 -16.28
C PRO A 380 14.23 8.10 -15.74
N ASP A 381 15.27 8.59 -16.44
CA ASP A 381 16.65 8.20 -16.17
C ASP A 381 17.27 8.84 -14.90
N ASN A 382 16.60 9.85 -14.35
CA ASN A 382 17.08 10.74 -13.29
C ASN A 382 16.15 10.81 -12.06
N ALA A 383 15.29 9.80 -11.89
CA ALA A 383 14.31 9.70 -10.81
C ALA A 383 14.88 9.24 -9.44
N GLY A 384 16.19 8.99 -9.33
CA GLY A 384 16.79 8.46 -8.10
C GLY A 384 16.52 6.97 -7.90
N TYR A 385 16.43 6.57 -6.63
CA TYR A 385 16.18 5.20 -6.15
C TYR A 385 15.25 5.24 -4.92
N TYR A 386 14.80 4.08 -4.41
CA TYR A 386 13.80 3.95 -3.34
C TYR A 386 13.92 4.98 -2.19
N ASN A 387 15.15 5.22 -1.71
CA ASN A 387 15.44 6.04 -0.51
C ASN A 387 16.01 7.43 -0.81
N SER A 388 15.99 7.89 -2.07
CA SER A 388 16.34 9.28 -2.40
C SER A 388 15.31 10.26 -1.84
N ARG A 389 15.72 11.52 -1.63
CA ARG A 389 14.83 12.66 -1.35
C ARG A 389 14.51 13.41 -2.66
N PRO A 390 13.34 14.07 -2.83
CA PRO A 390 12.94 14.66 -4.12
C PRO A 390 13.98 15.64 -4.70
N HIS A 391 14.57 16.47 -3.83
CA HIS A 391 15.58 17.48 -4.18
C HIS A 391 16.95 16.91 -4.57
N GLU A 392 17.22 15.62 -4.32
CA GLU A 392 18.46 14.94 -4.75
C GLU A 392 18.36 14.42 -6.19
N THR A 393 17.15 14.38 -6.76
CA THR A 393 16.86 13.80 -8.07
C THR A 393 16.75 14.86 -9.17
N GLY A 394 17.03 14.49 -10.42
CA GLY A 394 16.75 15.38 -11.57
C GLY A 394 15.28 15.38 -11.98
N PHE A 395 14.52 14.35 -11.60
CA PHE A 395 13.11 14.23 -11.97
C PHE A 395 12.17 14.95 -11.01
N PHE A 396 12.33 14.79 -9.69
CA PHE A 396 11.38 15.26 -8.67
C PHE A 396 11.79 16.55 -7.94
N CYS A 397 12.93 17.16 -8.26
CA CYS A 397 13.32 18.43 -7.65
C CYS A 397 12.43 19.61 -8.12
N GLU A 398 12.57 20.78 -7.49
CA GLU A 398 11.81 21.98 -7.86
C GLU A 398 12.13 22.41 -9.31
N ARG A 399 11.12 22.34 -10.19
CA ARG A 399 11.24 22.48 -11.66
C ARG A 399 12.06 21.36 -12.35
N GLY A 400 12.13 20.18 -11.74
CA GLY A 400 12.70 18.97 -12.32
C GLY A 400 11.86 18.39 -13.47
N ASP A 401 12.35 17.30 -14.07
CA ASP A 401 11.77 16.74 -15.30
C ASP A 401 10.31 16.24 -15.17
N TYR A 402 9.75 16.07 -13.97
CA TYR A 402 8.34 15.70 -13.77
C TYR A 402 7.34 16.63 -14.47
N ASP A 403 7.63 17.93 -14.51
CA ASP A 403 6.79 18.97 -15.13
C ASP A 403 7.20 19.25 -16.60
N SER A 404 8.20 18.54 -17.13
CA SER A 404 8.60 18.62 -18.55
C SER A 404 7.59 17.94 -19.47
N TYR A 405 7.64 18.22 -20.79
CA TYR A 405 6.81 17.51 -21.78
C TYR A 405 6.95 15.98 -21.73
N TYR A 406 8.14 15.48 -21.37
CA TYR A 406 8.39 14.06 -21.18
C TYR A 406 7.80 13.54 -19.85
N GLY A 407 8.04 14.26 -18.75
CA GLY A 407 7.51 13.91 -17.43
C GLY A 407 5.99 13.85 -17.41
N ARG A 408 5.31 14.89 -17.92
CA ARG A 408 3.84 14.90 -18.06
C ARG A 408 3.31 13.76 -18.92
N PHE A 409 4.03 13.38 -19.99
CA PHE A 409 3.66 12.21 -20.79
C PHE A 409 3.82 10.90 -20.02
N PHE A 410 4.96 10.70 -19.36
CA PHE A 410 5.25 9.46 -18.64
C PHE A 410 4.34 9.27 -17.42
N LEU A 411 4.14 10.32 -16.61
CA LEU A 411 3.29 10.29 -15.43
C LEU A 411 1.81 10.07 -15.79
N HIS A 412 1.31 10.76 -16.83
CA HIS A 412 -0.04 10.49 -17.35
C HIS A 412 -0.19 9.05 -17.87
N TRP A 413 0.80 8.50 -18.57
CA TRP A 413 0.75 7.09 -19.00
C TRP A 413 0.74 6.12 -17.81
N TYR A 414 1.55 6.40 -16.78
CA TYR A 414 1.70 5.55 -15.60
C TYR A 414 0.43 5.55 -14.73
N SER A 415 -0.20 6.71 -14.49
CA SER A 415 -1.47 6.84 -13.77
C SER A 415 -2.69 6.40 -14.60
N GLN A 416 -2.67 6.60 -15.92
CA GLN A 416 -3.71 6.05 -16.79
C GLN A 416 -3.65 4.52 -16.81
N THR A 417 -2.47 3.90 -16.75
CA THR A 417 -2.37 2.42 -16.68
C THR A 417 -2.94 1.86 -15.36
N LEU A 418 -2.75 2.57 -14.24
CA LEU A 418 -3.42 2.28 -12.96
C LEU A 418 -4.95 2.37 -13.08
N THR A 419 -5.45 3.44 -13.71
CA THR A 419 -6.89 3.68 -13.90
C THR A 419 -7.52 2.65 -14.85
N ASP A 420 -6.84 2.33 -15.96
CA ASP A 420 -7.25 1.33 -16.95
C ASP A 420 -7.32 -0.07 -16.35
N HIS A 421 -6.43 -0.43 -15.41
CA HIS A 421 -6.49 -1.72 -14.69
C HIS A 421 -7.77 -1.78 -13.85
N ALA A 422 -7.96 -0.79 -12.98
CA ALA A 422 -9.12 -0.71 -12.08
C ALA A 422 -10.44 -0.74 -12.85
N ASP A 423 -10.59 0.06 -13.91
CA ASP A 423 -11.78 0.14 -14.75
C ASP A 423 -12.21 -1.24 -15.30
N GLN A 424 -11.22 -2.05 -15.72
CA GLN A 424 -11.46 -3.39 -16.26
C GLN A 424 -11.80 -4.42 -15.19
N VAL A 425 -11.07 -4.45 -14.07
CA VAL A 425 -11.34 -5.39 -12.98
C VAL A 425 -12.69 -5.07 -12.33
N LEU A 426 -13.03 -3.78 -12.14
CA LEU A 426 -14.31 -3.34 -11.59
C LEU A 426 -15.48 -3.57 -12.57
N SER A 427 -15.25 -3.49 -13.88
CA SER A 427 -16.24 -3.94 -14.89
C SER A 427 -16.60 -5.42 -14.71
N LEU A 428 -15.59 -6.26 -14.45
CA LEU A 428 -15.77 -7.70 -14.26
C LEU A 428 -16.29 -8.05 -12.85
N ALA A 429 -15.96 -7.24 -11.84
CA ALA A 429 -16.47 -7.39 -10.48
C ALA A 429 -17.96 -7.04 -10.40
N ASN A 430 -18.42 -5.96 -11.05
CA ASN A 430 -19.85 -5.63 -11.16
C ASN A 430 -20.66 -6.72 -11.85
N LEU A 431 -20.06 -7.46 -12.80
CA LEU A 431 -20.69 -8.63 -13.43
C LEU A 431 -20.70 -9.89 -12.54
N ALA A 432 -19.71 -10.04 -11.65
CA ALA A 432 -19.64 -11.17 -10.72
C ALA A 432 -20.49 -10.99 -9.45
N PHE A 433 -20.72 -9.73 -9.03
CA PHE A 433 -21.38 -9.38 -7.77
C PHE A 433 -22.57 -8.44 -7.96
N GLU A 434 -23.34 -8.63 -9.03
CA GLU A 434 -24.52 -7.82 -9.35
C GLU A 434 -25.43 -7.64 -8.10
N GLY A 435 -25.81 -6.38 -7.83
CA GLY A 435 -26.60 -5.97 -6.67
C GLY A 435 -25.83 -5.83 -5.34
N THR A 436 -24.53 -6.15 -5.28
CA THR A 436 -23.70 -6.04 -4.06
C THR A 436 -22.83 -4.78 -4.09
N GLN A 437 -22.64 -4.13 -2.94
CA GLN A 437 -21.74 -2.98 -2.86
C GLN A 437 -20.28 -3.39 -3.10
N ILE A 438 -19.63 -2.76 -4.08
CA ILE A 438 -18.19 -2.92 -4.34
C ILE A 438 -17.39 -1.87 -3.57
N VAL A 439 -16.26 -2.28 -3.02
CA VAL A 439 -15.32 -1.43 -2.25
C VAL A 439 -13.94 -1.47 -2.89
N VAL A 440 -13.24 -0.32 -2.93
CA VAL A 440 -11.84 -0.21 -3.36
C VAL A 440 -11.02 0.52 -2.31
N LYS A 441 -9.87 -0.04 -1.96
CA LYS A 441 -8.95 0.49 -0.95
C LYS A 441 -7.97 1.50 -1.56
N ILE A 442 -7.96 2.73 -1.06
CA ILE A 442 -7.07 3.83 -1.48
C ILE A 442 -6.05 4.12 -0.36
N PRO A 443 -4.74 4.14 -0.65
CA PRO A 443 -3.69 4.34 0.37
C PRO A 443 -3.53 5.81 0.78
N SER A 444 -3.09 6.05 2.02
CA SER A 444 -2.42 7.32 2.40
C SER A 444 -0.96 7.24 1.97
N ILE A 445 -0.50 8.26 1.25
CA ILE A 445 0.89 8.42 0.79
C ILE A 445 1.27 9.88 1.05
N ASP A 446 1.34 10.21 2.33
CA ASP A 446 1.41 11.58 2.85
C ASP A 446 2.82 12.18 2.87
N TRP A 447 3.87 11.37 2.72
CA TRP A 447 5.26 11.85 2.70
C TRP A 447 5.64 12.47 1.36
N TRP A 448 6.44 13.55 1.42
CA TRP A 448 6.70 14.49 0.32
C TRP A 448 5.47 15.25 -0.23
N TYR A 449 4.28 15.15 0.37
CA TYR A 449 3.10 15.91 -0.04
C TYR A 449 3.31 17.43 0.05
N LYS A 450 4.17 17.91 0.98
CA LYS A 450 4.57 19.34 1.03
C LYS A 450 5.61 19.75 -0.02
N THR A 451 5.93 18.89 -1.01
CA THR A 451 6.87 19.20 -2.11
C THR A 451 6.15 19.42 -3.44
N PRO A 452 6.60 20.35 -4.31
CA PRO A 452 5.94 20.64 -5.59
C PRO A 452 5.73 19.46 -6.55
N SER A 453 6.43 18.34 -6.31
CA SER A 453 6.40 17.15 -7.14
C SER A 453 5.63 15.97 -6.54
N HIS A 454 5.25 15.99 -5.26
CA HIS A 454 4.49 14.89 -4.62
C HIS A 454 5.09 13.49 -4.90
N ALA A 455 6.42 13.36 -4.76
CA ALA A 455 7.19 12.29 -5.40
C ALA A 455 6.74 10.86 -5.06
N ALA A 456 6.30 10.60 -3.82
CA ALA A 456 5.83 9.28 -3.40
C ALA A 456 4.48 8.90 -4.04
N GLU A 457 3.56 9.86 -4.15
CA GLU A 457 2.29 9.68 -4.87
C GLU A 457 2.55 9.37 -6.35
N LEU A 458 3.48 10.11 -6.98
CA LEU A 458 3.88 9.89 -8.37
C LEU A 458 4.43 8.47 -8.61
N THR A 459 5.33 7.98 -7.75
CA THR A 459 5.87 6.61 -7.91
C THR A 459 4.82 5.54 -7.61
N ALA A 460 3.87 5.80 -6.71
CA ALA A 460 2.76 4.91 -6.39
C ALA A 460 1.64 4.90 -7.45
N GLY A 461 1.57 5.92 -8.32
CA GLY A 461 0.69 5.99 -9.49
C GLY A 461 -0.34 7.12 -9.46
N PHE A 462 -0.41 7.91 -8.39
CA PHE A 462 -1.29 9.08 -8.30
C PHE A 462 -0.57 10.30 -8.87
N TYR A 463 -1.05 10.82 -10.01
CA TYR A 463 -0.40 11.94 -10.70
C TYR A 463 -0.84 13.28 -10.10
N ASN A 464 -0.49 13.53 -8.83
CA ASN A 464 -1.01 14.62 -7.98
C ASN A 464 0.02 15.72 -7.60
N PRO A 465 0.87 16.26 -8.50
CA PRO A 465 1.75 17.38 -8.17
C PRO A 465 0.93 18.66 -7.94
N THR A 466 1.50 19.66 -7.24
CA THR A 466 0.80 20.89 -6.78
C THR A 466 0.10 21.74 -7.85
N ASN A 467 0.22 21.42 -9.14
CA ASN A 467 -0.45 22.11 -10.25
C ASN A 467 -1.66 21.36 -10.85
N GLN A 468 -2.04 20.19 -10.33
CA GLN A 468 -3.24 19.44 -10.75
C GLN A 468 -3.72 18.44 -9.67
N ASP A 469 -5.02 18.15 -9.65
CA ASP A 469 -5.58 17.08 -8.81
C ASP A 469 -5.42 15.71 -9.51
N GLY A 470 -4.59 14.85 -8.93
CA GLY A 470 -4.32 13.49 -9.41
C GLY A 470 -5.28 12.41 -8.92
N TYR A 471 -6.09 12.70 -7.90
CA TYR A 471 -7.13 11.82 -7.38
C TYR A 471 -8.44 11.93 -8.17
N SER A 472 -8.75 13.16 -8.63
CA SER A 472 -9.91 13.48 -9.48
C SER A 472 -10.24 12.41 -10.53
N PRO A 473 -9.32 12.02 -11.46
CA PRO A 473 -9.64 11.06 -12.53
C PRO A 473 -9.89 9.64 -12.03
N VAL A 474 -9.22 9.23 -10.95
CA VAL A 474 -9.43 7.93 -10.31
C VAL A 474 -10.83 7.86 -9.72
N PHE A 475 -11.28 8.94 -9.07
CA PHE A 475 -12.59 8.99 -8.43
C PHE A 475 -13.74 9.09 -9.44
N ASP A 476 -13.54 9.72 -10.60
CA ASP A 476 -14.50 9.66 -11.72
C ASP A 476 -14.65 8.23 -12.27
N MET A 477 -13.55 7.45 -12.33
CA MET A 477 -13.59 6.03 -12.68
C MET A 477 -14.27 5.18 -11.59
N LEU A 478 -13.96 5.37 -10.31
CA LEU A 478 -14.66 4.66 -9.22
C LEU A 478 -16.18 4.94 -9.22
N LYS A 479 -16.56 6.18 -9.55
CA LYS A 479 -17.97 6.61 -9.63
C LYS A 479 -18.72 5.92 -10.76
N LYS A 480 -18.11 5.78 -11.94
CA LYS A 480 -18.64 4.97 -13.06
C LYS A 480 -18.98 3.54 -12.62
N HIS A 481 -18.26 3.00 -11.65
CA HIS A 481 -18.45 1.65 -11.13
C HIS A 481 -19.32 1.55 -9.86
N PHE A 482 -19.90 2.66 -9.36
CA PHE A 482 -20.70 2.74 -8.13
C PHE A 482 -19.96 2.25 -6.86
N VAL A 483 -18.64 2.42 -6.84
CA VAL A 483 -17.77 1.94 -5.76
C VAL A 483 -17.88 2.80 -4.50
N THR A 484 -17.84 2.18 -3.33
CA THR A 484 -17.47 2.85 -2.08
C THR A 484 -15.95 2.94 -1.99
N MET A 485 -15.40 4.16 -1.97
CA MET A 485 -13.98 4.37 -1.73
C MET A 485 -13.66 4.12 -0.26
N LYS A 486 -12.78 3.17 0.06
CA LYS A 486 -12.27 2.97 1.43
C LYS A 486 -10.86 3.56 1.55
N PHE A 487 -10.74 4.75 2.15
CA PHE A 487 -9.44 5.39 2.35
C PHE A 487 -8.72 4.80 3.57
N VAL A 488 -7.40 4.61 3.48
CA VAL A 488 -6.55 4.22 4.61
C VAL A 488 -6.16 5.47 5.39
N CYS A 489 -6.82 5.76 6.50
CA CYS A 489 -6.54 6.92 7.34
C CYS A 489 -5.29 6.65 8.21
N CYS A 490 -4.16 7.23 7.81
CA CYS A 490 -2.95 7.33 8.61
C CYS A 490 -2.89 8.70 9.32
N ILE A 491 -3.46 8.79 10.52
CA ILE A 491 -3.33 9.98 11.36
C ILE A 491 -2.02 9.86 12.17
N PRO A 492 -1.07 10.79 12.11
CA PRO A 492 0.13 10.72 12.94
C PRO A 492 -0.20 10.96 14.42
N GLN A 493 0.57 10.34 15.30
CA GLN A 493 0.76 10.92 16.62
C GLN A 493 1.55 12.23 16.46
N ALA A 494 1.04 13.31 17.05
CA ALA A 494 1.66 14.62 16.93
C ALA A 494 3.07 14.62 17.55
N SER A 495 3.97 15.46 17.00
CA SER A 495 5.36 15.69 17.45
C SER A 495 6.44 14.64 17.10
N ALA A 496 6.19 13.71 16.17
CA ALA A 496 7.27 12.89 15.59
C ALA A 496 8.19 13.76 14.69
N PRO A 497 9.50 13.92 14.98
CA PRO A 497 10.40 14.75 14.17
C PRO A 497 10.66 14.19 12.77
N GLU A 498 10.41 12.89 12.57
CA GLU A 498 10.50 12.21 11.27
C GLU A 498 9.54 12.83 10.24
N ASN A 499 8.43 13.44 10.67
CA ASN A 499 7.46 14.09 9.77
C ASN A 499 7.97 15.39 9.15
N GLU A 500 8.86 16.12 9.84
CA GLU A 500 9.49 17.33 9.27
C GLU A 500 10.52 16.95 8.19
N GLU A 501 11.34 15.92 8.43
CA GLU A 501 12.27 15.41 7.42
C GLU A 501 11.56 14.74 6.23
N ALA A 502 10.39 14.15 6.45
CA ALA A 502 9.53 13.58 5.41
C ALA A 502 8.77 14.61 4.58
N LEU A 503 8.71 15.89 5.03
CA LEU A 503 7.84 16.93 4.47
C LEU A 503 6.39 16.43 4.26
N ALA A 504 5.87 15.71 5.26
CA ALA A 504 4.60 14.99 5.17
C ALA A 504 3.39 15.89 5.44
N ASP A 505 2.22 15.55 4.88
CA ASP A 505 0.94 16.21 5.21
C ASP A 505 -0.29 15.27 5.17
N PRO A 506 -0.41 14.33 6.12
CA PRO A 506 -1.53 13.40 6.16
C PRO A 506 -2.87 14.08 6.49
N GLU A 507 -2.87 15.21 7.22
CA GLU A 507 -4.09 16.00 7.44
C GLU A 507 -4.54 16.67 6.13
N GLY A 508 -3.61 17.30 5.40
CA GLY A 508 -3.86 17.88 4.06
C GLY A 508 -4.27 16.85 3.01
N LEU A 509 -3.61 15.68 2.97
CA LEU A 509 -3.94 14.57 2.07
C LEU A 509 -5.32 13.98 2.39
N THR A 510 -5.60 13.71 3.67
CA THR A 510 -6.93 13.21 4.10
C THR A 510 -8.02 14.20 3.70
N TRP A 511 -7.77 15.51 3.88
CA TRP A 511 -8.70 16.54 3.44
C TRP A 511 -8.91 16.53 1.92
N GLN A 512 -7.84 16.44 1.11
CA GLN A 512 -7.96 16.37 -0.37
C GLN A 512 -8.77 15.14 -0.79
N VAL A 513 -8.38 13.95 -0.32
CA VAL A 513 -8.96 12.67 -0.75
C VAL A 513 -10.44 12.57 -0.39
N LEU A 514 -10.83 12.90 0.85
CA LEU A 514 -12.22 12.79 1.28
C LEU A 514 -13.12 13.79 0.54
N ASN A 515 -12.70 15.07 0.42
CA ASN A 515 -13.50 16.07 -0.30
C ASN A 515 -13.58 15.77 -1.80
N ALA A 516 -12.47 15.47 -2.49
CA ALA A 516 -12.49 15.19 -3.93
C ALA A 516 -13.33 13.96 -4.31
N ALA A 517 -13.51 13.00 -3.38
CA ALA A 517 -14.42 11.87 -3.52
C ALA A 517 -15.88 12.23 -3.21
N TRP A 518 -16.14 12.97 -2.12
CA TRP A 518 -17.48 13.40 -1.75
C TRP A 518 -18.08 14.43 -2.72
N ASP A 519 -17.30 15.37 -3.24
CA ASP A 519 -17.73 16.36 -4.25
C ASP A 519 -18.16 15.66 -5.56
N ARG A 520 -17.65 14.45 -5.79
CA ARG A 520 -18.09 13.55 -6.86
C ARG A 520 -19.32 12.72 -6.50
N GLY A 521 -19.76 12.71 -5.25
CA GLY A 521 -20.84 11.85 -4.79
C GLY A 521 -20.45 10.37 -4.73
N LEU A 522 -19.18 10.06 -4.45
CA LEU A 522 -18.80 8.71 -4.03
C LEU A 522 -19.32 8.45 -2.61
N ALA A 523 -19.73 7.21 -2.36
CA ALA A 523 -19.77 6.69 -1.00
C ALA A 523 -18.32 6.56 -0.50
N VAL A 524 -18.05 7.01 0.71
CA VAL A 524 -16.69 7.00 1.29
C VAL A 524 -16.71 6.26 2.62
N ALA A 525 -15.76 5.35 2.80
CA ALA A 525 -15.49 4.61 4.03
C ALA A 525 -14.03 4.83 4.44
N ALA A 526 -13.69 4.46 5.67
CA ALA A 526 -12.30 4.51 6.13
C ALA A 526 -11.82 3.18 6.69
N HIS A 527 -10.51 3.00 6.63
CA HIS A 527 -9.76 1.94 7.28
C HIS A 527 -8.65 2.55 8.13
N SER A 528 -8.46 2.07 9.36
CA SER A 528 -7.34 2.50 10.18
C SER A 528 -6.89 1.40 11.16
N MET A 529 -5.68 1.56 11.69
CA MET A 529 -5.23 0.80 12.86
C MET A 529 -5.77 1.53 14.08
N LEU A 530 -6.42 0.86 15.04
CA LEU A 530 -6.83 1.52 16.29
C LEU A 530 -5.76 1.31 17.39
N PRO A 531 -4.93 2.33 17.71
CA PRO A 531 -4.10 2.32 18.91
C PRO A 531 -5.01 2.47 20.13
N CYS A 532 -5.36 1.36 20.76
CA CYS A 532 -6.40 1.30 21.80
C CYS A 532 -6.04 1.98 23.14
N HIS A 533 -4.97 2.77 23.18
CA HIS A 533 -4.57 3.62 24.30
C HIS A 533 -4.59 5.12 23.96
N ASP A 534 -4.98 5.50 22.73
CA ASP A 534 -4.89 6.87 22.23
C ASP A 534 -6.28 7.46 21.95
N ARG A 535 -6.77 8.26 22.92
CA ARG A 535 -8.07 8.93 22.85
C ARG A 535 -8.06 10.11 21.87
N GLU A 536 -6.93 10.81 21.70
CA GLU A 536 -6.84 11.92 20.76
C GLU A 536 -6.94 11.40 19.32
N TYR A 537 -6.19 10.35 18.99
CA TYR A 537 -6.30 9.62 17.73
C TYR A 537 -7.73 9.15 17.44
N SER A 538 -8.39 8.57 18.45
CA SER A 538 -9.78 8.11 18.35
C SER A 538 -10.76 9.25 18.07
N ILE A 539 -10.58 10.43 18.69
CA ILE A 539 -11.37 11.63 18.42
C ILE A 539 -11.09 12.17 17.01
N ARG A 540 -9.82 12.29 16.60
CA ARG A 540 -9.43 12.71 15.24
C ARG A 540 -10.05 11.83 14.15
N ILE A 541 -10.16 10.50 14.38
CA ILE A 541 -10.89 9.60 13.49
C ILE A 541 -12.40 9.90 13.48
N LEU A 542 -13.02 10.12 14.64
CA LEU A 542 -14.46 10.45 14.73
C LEU A 542 -14.80 11.78 14.03
N GLU A 543 -13.93 12.78 14.14
CA GLU A 543 -14.05 14.07 13.44
C GLU A 543 -13.83 13.93 11.94
N THR A 544 -12.87 13.10 11.51
CA THR A 544 -12.69 12.73 10.09
C THR A 544 -13.90 11.96 9.55
N ALA A 545 -14.51 11.12 10.37
CA ALA A 545 -15.64 10.28 9.99
C ALA A 545 -16.99 11.01 9.94
N LYS A 546 -17.15 12.03 10.79
CA LYS A 546 -18.34 12.88 10.93
C LYS A 546 -17.93 14.35 11.13
N PRO A 547 -17.45 15.06 10.09
CA PRO A 547 -17.00 16.43 10.27
C PRO A 547 -18.17 17.34 10.69
N ARG A 548 -18.18 17.76 11.97
CA ARG A 548 -19.31 18.44 12.63
C ARG A 548 -19.78 19.71 11.89
N ASN A 549 -18.85 20.36 11.19
CA ASN A 549 -19.04 21.63 10.50
C ASN A 549 -19.12 21.49 8.97
N ASP A 550 -19.26 20.29 8.42
CA ASP A 550 -19.48 20.09 6.98
C ASP A 550 -20.88 20.59 6.57
N PRO A 551 -20.99 21.53 5.61
CA PRO A 551 -22.27 22.16 5.27
C PRO A 551 -23.27 21.19 4.63
N ASP A 552 -22.76 20.17 3.92
CA ASP A 552 -23.53 19.13 3.25
C ASP A 552 -23.80 17.93 4.18
N ARG A 553 -23.35 18.00 5.45
CA ARG A 553 -23.49 16.98 6.51
C ARG A 553 -22.90 15.62 6.13
N ARG A 554 -21.81 15.64 5.36
CA ARG A 554 -21.15 14.45 4.85
C ARG A 554 -20.52 13.64 5.99
N HIS A 555 -20.54 12.33 5.83
CA HIS A 555 -19.96 11.38 6.78
C HIS A 555 -19.59 10.08 6.06
N LEU A 556 -18.86 9.20 6.72
CA LEU A 556 -18.53 7.90 6.16
C LEU A 556 -19.75 6.97 6.09
N SER A 557 -19.77 6.10 5.09
CA SER A 557 -20.76 5.05 4.88
C SER A 557 -20.53 3.83 5.78
N PHE A 558 -19.28 3.59 6.18
CA PHE A 558 -18.87 2.67 7.25
C PHE A 558 -17.42 2.95 7.67
N PHE A 559 -17.02 2.43 8.83
CA PHE A 559 -15.65 2.43 9.33
C PHE A 559 -15.14 0.99 9.50
N THR A 560 -13.87 0.75 9.21
CA THR A 560 -13.21 -0.55 9.41
C THR A 560 -11.93 -0.38 10.23
N TYR A 561 -11.64 -1.31 11.14
CA TYR A 561 -10.36 -1.32 11.85
C TYR A 561 -9.67 -2.68 11.80
N HIS A 562 -8.34 -2.67 11.74
CA HIS A 562 -7.53 -3.87 11.95
C HIS A 562 -7.16 -3.99 13.43
N GLN A 563 -7.28 -5.20 13.99
CA GLN A 563 -6.99 -5.47 15.39
C GLN A 563 -5.54 -5.96 15.54
N LEU A 564 -4.69 -5.21 16.24
CA LEU A 564 -3.24 -5.42 16.30
C LEU A 564 -2.78 -6.73 16.98
N SER A 565 -3.66 -7.45 17.65
CA SER A 565 -3.37 -8.70 18.35
C SER A 565 -4.67 -9.47 18.65
N PRO A 566 -4.66 -10.80 18.80
CA PRO A 566 -5.81 -11.54 19.34
C PRO A 566 -6.22 -11.02 20.73
N VAL A 567 -7.54 -10.94 20.96
CA VAL A 567 -8.21 -10.35 22.14
C VAL A 567 -7.65 -10.78 23.52
N PHE A 568 -6.94 -11.91 23.60
CA PHE A 568 -6.49 -12.54 24.85
C PHE A 568 -5.43 -11.76 25.66
N VAL A 569 -4.69 -10.81 25.07
CA VAL A 569 -3.55 -10.15 25.74
C VAL A 569 -3.87 -8.76 26.32
N GLN A 570 -4.85 -8.03 25.79
CA GLN A 570 -5.21 -6.66 26.21
C GLN A 570 -6.69 -6.52 26.66
N ARG A 571 -7.30 -7.65 27.06
CA ARG A 571 -8.74 -7.86 27.22
C ARG A 571 -9.47 -6.95 28.23
N GLU A 572 -8.74 -6.27 29.11
CA GLU A 572 -9.30 -5.44 30.20
C GLU A 572 -8.93 -3.96 30.09
N ILE A 573 -7.86 -3.60 29.35
CA ILE A 573 -7.29 -2.23 29.34
C ILE A 573 -7.81 -1.39 28.18
N CYS A 574 -8.19 -2.02 27.06
CA CYS A 574 -8.57 -1.36 25.80
C CYS A 574 -10.07 -1.45 25.45
N PHE A 575 -10.87 -2.09 26.32
CA PHE A 575 -12.31 -2.28 26.08
C PHE A 575 -13.14 -1.00 26.27
N PRO A 576 -12.89 -0.16 27.30
CA PRO A 576 -13.61 1.11 27.49
C PRO A 576 -13.50 2.07 26.29
N GLU A 577 -12.30 2.20 25.73
CA GLU A 577 -11.96 3.11 24.64
C GLU A 577 -12.62 2.65 23.33
N LEU A 578 -12.64 1.33 23.09
CA LEU A 578 -13.26 0.74 21.90
C LEU A 578 -14.80 0.79 21.98
N ASP A 579 -15.40 0.56 23.16
CA ASP A 579 -16.85 0.76 23.38
C ASP A 579 -17.25 2.23 23.18
N TYR A 580 -16.49 3.18 23.76
CA TYR A 580 -16.67 4.61 23.55
C TYR A 580 -16.57 5.00 22.06
N PHE A 581 -15.56 4.49 21.35
CA PHE A 581 -15.36 4.75 19.93
C PHE A 581 -16.50 4.22 19.06
N ILE A 582 -16.93 2.98 19.29
CA ILE A 582 -18.03 2.35 18.54
C ILE A 582 -19.36 3.08 18.82
N ARG A 583 -19.67 3.40 20.08
CA ARG A 583 -20.83 4.24 20.43
C ARG A 583 -20.80 5.60 19.74
N SER A 584 -19.63 6.23 19.70
CA SER A 584 -19.45 7.52 19.03
C SER A 584 -19.61 7.42 17.51
N MET A 585 -19.20 6.32 16.88
CA MET A 585 -19.51 6.00 15.47
C MET A 585 -21.00 5.73 15.25
N HIS A 586 -21.67 5.05 16.19
CA HIS A 586 -23.12 4.82 16.16
C HIS A 586 -23.96 6.06 16.48
N GLY A 587 -23.37 7.09 17.10
CA GLY A 587 -24.08 8.29 17.54
C GLY A 587 -24.87 8.10 18.84
N GLU A 588 -24.50 7.12 19.67
CA GLU A 588 -25.11 6.86 20.98
C GLU A 588 -24.62 7.86 22.05
N ALA A 589 -25.42 8.05 23.10
CA ALA A 589 -25.02 8.83 24.27
C ALA A 589 -24.03 8.03 25.14
N THR A 590 -22.80 8.53 25.26
CA THR A 590 -21.73 7.89 26.05
C THR A 590 -21.83 8.32 27.51
N ASN A 591 -22.40 7.47 28.37
CA ASN A 591 -22.57 7.72 29.81
C ASN A 591 -21.25 7.62 30.59
N TYR A 592 -20.29 8.50 30.31
CA TYR A 592 -19.07 8.66 31.11
C TYR A 592 -19.24 9.79 32.14
N VAL A 593 -19.30 9.40 33.41
CA VAL A 593 -19.13 10.33 34.53
C VAL A 593 -17.64 10.69 34.61
N GLN A 594 -17.34 11.97 34.84
CA GLN A 594 -16.01 12.42 35.23
C GLN A 594 -15.84 12.19 36.74
N ASP A 595 -14.95 11.26 37.11
CA ASP A 595 -14.40 11.07 38.47
C ASP A 595 -12.95 11.58 38.51
#